data_AF-A0A0D9ZL84-F1
#
_entry.id   AF-A0A0D9ZL84-F1
#
_cell.length_a   1.000
_cell.length_b   1.000
_cell.length_c   1.000
_cell.angle_alpha   90.00
_cell.angle_beta   90.00
_cell.angle_gamma   90.00
#
_symmetry.space_group_name_H-M   'P 1'
#
loop_
_entity.id
_entity.type
_entity.pdbx_description
1 polymer ?
#
loop_
_entity_poly.entity_id
_entity_poly.type
_entity_poly.pdbx_seq_one_letter_code
_entity_poly.pdbx_strand_id
1 'polypeptide(L)'
;MQRQSIKIKRGVGKIKRTTKGGLLIAEATGISDTAQGYKDTPGICTKEQVEAWKPIVDGVHAKGGIFFCQIWHVGRVSNNRFDGVEIHGVHGYLIDQFLKDQVNDRTDKYGGSLENCCRFALEVVQAVADEIGGDKVGIRLSPFASYSEAADSNPEALALFMAKVLNKFGILYCHMVEPRMVKLGEKFETPHSLRPIRDAFKGTFIAAGGYNKEDGNKAVSTGYTDLVAYGRLFLSNPDLPRRFEIDAPLNKYNRETFYISDPVIGYTDYPFLTSDV
;
A
#
# COMPACT_ATOMS: atom_id res chain seq x y z
N MET A 1 4.50 9.33 -27.73
CA MET A 1 5.56 10.04 -26.97
C MET A 1 5.21 10.30 -25.51
N GLN A 2 4.07 10.96 -25.18
CA GLN A 2 3.72 11.31 -23.79
C GLN A 2 3.66 10.13 -22.79
N ARG A 3 3.09 8.97 -23.17
CA ARG A 3 3.00 7.79 -22.29
C ARG A 3 4.36 7.15 -21.95
N GLN A 4 5.34 7.23 -22.86
CA GLN A 4 6.67 6.64 -22.66
C GLN A 4 7.54 7.54 -21.76
N SER A 5 7.39 8.86 -21.87
CA SER A 5 8.05 9.83 -20.98
C SER A 5 7.53 9.79 -19.54
N ILE A 6 6.26 9.47 -19.30
CA ILE A 6 5.72 9.29 -17.94
C ILE A 6 6.27 8.00 -17.30
N LYS A 7 6.34 6.90 -18.06
CA LYS A 7 6.87 5.59 -17.62
C LYS A 7 8.33 5.65 -17.17
N ILE A 8 9.22 6.26 -17.95
CA ILE A 8 10.66 6.37 -17.62
C ILE A 8 10.88 7.20 -16.35
N LYS A 9 10.10 8.27 -16.16
CA LYS A 9 10.32 9.24 -15.08
C LYS A 9 9.78 8.77 -13.73
N ARG A 10 8.68 8.00 -13.72
CA ARG A 10 8.21 7.29 -12.51
C ARG A 10 9.19 6.24 -12.00
N GLY A 11 9.98 5.66 -12.90
CA GLY A 11 11.09 4.78 -12.54
C GLY A 11 12.17 5.48 -11.72
N VAL A 12 12.61 6.65 -12.17
CA VAL A 12 13.67 7.44 -11.53
C VAL A 12 13.30 7.79 -10.08
N GLY A 13 12.04 8.14 -9.82
CA GLY A 13 11.56 8.44 -8.46
C GLY A 13 11.72 7.26 -7.48
N LYS A 14 11.42 6.02 -7.92
CA LYS A 14 11.54 4.81 -7.10
C LYS A 14 12.99 4.44 -6.83
N ILE A 15 13.84 4.52 -7.85
CA ILE A 15 15.27 4.26 -7.73
C ILE A 15 15.94 5.27 -6.78
N LYS A 16 15.57 6.55 -6.85
CA LYS A 16 16.06 7.59 -5.92
C LYS A 16 15.78 7.23 -4.45
N ARG A 17 14.67 6.55 -4.18
CA ARG A 17 14.16 6.21 -2.86
C ARG A 17 14.60 4.86 -2.31
N THR A 18 15.40 4.12 -3.07
CA THR A 18 15.80 2.77 -2.68
C THR A 18 16.96 2.80 -1.71
N THR A 19 16.85 2.00 -0.64
CA THR A 19 17.90 1.71 0.33
C THR A 19 18.12 0.21 0.41
N LYS A 20 19.33 -0.22 0.77
CA LYS A 20 19.68 -1.64 0.89
C LYS A 20 18.84 -2.28 2.01
N GLY A 21 18.10 -3.35 1.68
CA GLY A 21 17.19 -4.05 2.60
C GLY A 21 15.87 -3.33 2.88
N GLY A 22 15.66 -2.12 2.33
CA GLY A 22 14.41 -1.38 2.47
C GLY A 22 13.31 -1.95 1.57
N LEU A 23 12.10 -2.10 2.12
CA LEU A 23 10.90 -2.48 1.36
C LEU A 23 10.28 -1.24 0.71
N LEU A 24 10.11 -1.29 -0.60
CA LEU A 24 9.30 -0.34 -1.38
C LEU A 24 8.02 -1.05 -1.82
N ILE A 25 6.89 -0.34 -1.72
CA ILE A 25 5.60 -0.76 -2.30
C ILE A 25 5.27 0.24 -3.42
N ALA A 26 5.05 -0.28 -4.63
CA ALA A 26 4.75 0.55 -5.79
C ALA A 26 3.42 1.29 -5.65
N GLU A 27 3.21 2.30 -6.48
CA GLU A 27 1.91 2.93 -6.66
C GLU A 27 0.84 1.91 -7.14
N ALA A 28 -0.43 2.16 -6.83
CA ALA A 28 -1.55 1.33 -7.28
C ALA A 28 -1.48 1.10 -8.80
N THR A 29 -1.34 -0.17 -9.19
CA THR A 29 -1.09 -0.57 -10.57
C THR A 29 -2.26 -1.39 -11.11
N GLY A 30 -2.95 -0.87 -12.12
CA GLY A 30 -4.13 -1.50 -12.72
C GLY A 30 -3.81 -2.84 -13.38
N ILE A 31 -4.56 -3.89 -13.07
CA ILE A 31 -4.26 -5.24 -13.62
C ILE A 31 -5.25 -5.71 -14.70
N SER A 32 -6.08 -4.79 -15.20
CA SER A 32 -6.84 -4.91 -16.47
C SER A 32 -7.22 -3.53 -17.01
N ASP A 33 -7.72 -3.48 -18.25
CA ASP A 33 -8.21 -2.23 -18.84
C ASP A 33 -9.42 -1.65 -18.07
N THR A 34 -10.22 -2.49 -17.43
CA THR A 34 -11.39 -2.06 -16.64
C THR A 34 -11.03 -1.59 -15.23
N ALA A 35 -9.78 -1.80 -14.79
CA ALA A 35 -9.31 -1.36 -13.46
C ALA A 35 -8.83 0.10 -13.43
N GLN A 36 -8.77 0.77 -14.57
CA GLN A 36 -8.21 2.12 -14.68
C GLN A 36 -9.23 3.19 -14.26
N GLY A 37 -9.23 3.56 -12.98
CA GLY A 37 -10.11 4.63 -12.45
C GLY A 37 -9.56 6.06 -12.55
N TYR A 38 -8.25 6.23 -12.79
CA TYR A 38 -7.60 7.54 -12.89
C TYR A 38 -6.75 7.67 -14.15
N LYS A 39 -6.69 8.90 -14.68
CA LYS A 39 -5.81 9.22 -15.80
C LYS A 39 -4.35 9.04 -15.39
N ASP A 40 -3.54 8.48 -16.29
CA ASP A 40 -2.09 8.30 -16.11
C ASP A 40 -1.67 7.38 -14.94
N THR A 41 -2.53 6.54 -14.34
CA THR A 41 -2.06 5.46 -13.44
C THR A 41 -1.43 4.31 -14.24
N PRO A 42 -0.41 3.61 -13.71
CA PRO A 42 0.25 2.54 -14.44
C PRO A 42 -0.61 1.27 -14.45
N GLY A 43 -0.43 0.44 -15.48
CA GLY A 43 -0.98 -0.91 -15.53
C GLY A 43 0.11 -1.98 -15.53
N ILE A 44 -0.29 -3.25 -15.44
CA ILE A 44 0.58 -4.45 -15.56
C ILE A 44 -0.06 -5.57 -16.42
N CYS A 45 -1.21 -5.32 -17.05
CA CYS A 45 -1.98 -6.33 -17.79
C CYS A 45 -1.51 -6.58 -19.22
N THR A 46 -0.73 -5.68 -19.82
CA THR A 46 -0.19 -5.86 -21.17
C THR A 46 1.30 -6.17 -21.17
N LYS A 47 1.78 -6.89 -22.18
CA LYS A 47 3.23 -7.16 -22.36
C LYS A 47 4.04 -5.87 -22.34
N GLU A 48 3.56 -4.83 -23.00
CA GLU A 48 4.20 -3.51 -23.07
C GLU A 48 4.28 -2.80 -21.71
N GLN A 49 3.30 -3.04 -20.83
CA GLN A 49 3.34 -2.54 -19.46
C GLN A 49 4.35 -3.32 -18.63
N VAL A 50 4.37 -4.65 -18.76
CA VAL A 50 5.37 -5.51 -18.10
C VAL A 50 6.80 -5.12 -18.50
N GLU A 51 7.07 -4.95 -19.80
CA GLU A 51 8.38 -4.50 -20.28
C GLU A 51 8.77 -3.13 -19.74
N ALA A 52 7.79 -2.23 -19.54
CA ALA A 52 8.05 -0.90 -18.99
C ALA A 52 8.40 -0.90 -17.49
N TRP A 53 7.99 -1.92 -16.73
CA TRP A 53 8.33 -2.05 -15.31
C TRP A 53 9.75 -2.60 -15.09
N LYS A 54 10.28 -3.38 -16.02
CA LYS A 54 11.60 -4.03 -15.91
C LYS A 54 12.74 -3.09 -15.49
N PRO A 55 13.03 -1.97 -16.21
CA PRO A 55 14.14 -1.10 -15.83
C PRO A 55 13.96 -0.44 -14.46
N ILE A 56 12.71 -0.31 -13.98
CA ILE A 56 12.41 0.22 -12.66
C ILE A 56 12.78 -0.80 -11.58
N VAL A 57 12.33 -2.05 -11.76
CA VAL A 57 12.64 -3.16 -10.87
C VAL A 57 14.15 -3.37 -10.80
N ASP A 58 14.81 -3.46 -11.96
CA ASP A 58 16.26 -3.66 -12.05
C ASP A 58 17.03 -2.53 -11.33
N GLY A 59 16.57 -1.27 -11.43
CA GLY A 59 17.18 -0.14 -10.74
C GLY A 59 16.99 -0.15 -9.22
N VAL A 60 15.89 -0.69 -8.71
CA VAL A 60 15.66 -0.89 -7.26
C VAL A 60 16.56 -2.03 -6.76
N HIS A 61 16.58 -3.17 -7.48
CA HIS A 61 17.43 -4.31 -7.12
C HIS A 61 18.92 -3.98 -7.19
N ALA A 62 19.37 -3.16 -8.14
CA ALA A 62 20.75 -2.68 -8.22
C ALA A 62 21.20 -1.89 -6.98
N LYS A 63 20.26 -1.34 -6.21
CA LYS A 63 20.52 -0.68 -4.91
C LYS A 63 20.28 -1.58 -3.70
N GLY A 64 19.93 -2.84 -3.93
CA GLY A 64 19.67 -3.84 -2.90
C GLY A 64 18.33 -3.66 -2.16
N GLY A 65 17.37 -2.95 -2.74
CA GLY A 65 16.02 -2.82 -2.16
C GLY A 65 15.12 -4.01 -2.51
N ILE A 66 14.05 -4.20 -1.72
CA ILE A 66 12.97 -5.16 -1.96
C ILE A 66 11.78 -4.39 -2.53
N PHE A 67 11.15 -4.88 -3.60
CA PHE A 67 10.11 -4.14 -4.31
C PHE A 67 8.84 -4.96 -4.60
N PHE A 68 7.73 -4.50 -4.02
CA PHE A 68 6.41 -5.11 -4.20
C PHE A 68 5.53 -4.28 -5.14
N CYS A 69 4.79 -4.95 -6.03
CA CYS A 69 3.76 -4.32 -6.85
C CYS A 69 2.44 -4.28 -6.07
N GLN A 70 1.89 -3.09 -5.84
CA GLN A 70 0.53 -2.97 -5.32
C GLN A 70 -0.45 -3.21 -6.47
N ILE A 71 -1.00 -4.42 -6.56
CA ILE A 71 -1.97 -4.74 -7.59
C ILE A 71 -3.31 -4.10 -7.22
N TRP A 72 -3.80 -3.29 -8.16
CA TRP A 72 -5.07 -2.62 -8.06
C TRP A 72 -6.00 -3.22 -9.10
N HIS A 73 -7.03 -3.88 -8.61
CA HIS A 73 -8.01 -4.52 -9.47
C HIS A 73 -9.34 -4.74 -8.76
N VAL A 74 -10.25 -5.18 -9.60
CA VAL A 74 -11.37 -6.06 -9.30
C VAL A 74 -11.00 -7.59 -9.26
N GLY A 75 -9.79 -8.07 -8.83
CA GLY A 75 -9.26 -9.46 -9.16
C GLY A 75 -7.73 -9.68 -9.52
N ARG A 76 -7.36 -10.76 -10.25
CA ARG A 76 -6.18 -11.68 -9.98
C ARG A 76 -4.72 -11.49 -10.53
N VAL A 77 -4.34 -10.68 -11.52
CA VAL A 77 -3.02 -10.84 -12.23
C VAL A 77 -1.77 -10.30 -11.48
N SER A 78 -0.66 -11.07 -11.50
CA SER A 78 0.70 -10.72 -11.02
C SER A 78 1.83 -11.10 -12.02
N ASN A 79 3.02 -10.50 -11.93
CA ASN A 79 4.21 -10.76 -12.79
C ASN A 79 5.43 -11.24 -11.96
N ASN A 80 6.25 -12.13 -12.52
CA ASN A 80 7.36 -12.86 -11.88
C ASN A 80 8.65 -12.06 -11.60
N ARG A 81 8.67 -10.75 -11.83
CA ARG A 81 9.86 -9.90 -11.60
C ARG A 81 9.79 -9.06 -10.33
N PHE A 82 8.61 -8.89 -9.74
CA PHE A 82 8.50 -8.31 -8.41
C PHE A 82 8.84 -9.36 -7.36
N ASP A 83 9.36 -8.92 -6.21
CA ASP A 83 9.65 -9.83 -5.09
C ASP A 83 8.37 -10.41 -4.48
N GLY A 84 7.26 -9.69 -4.65
CA GLY A 84 5.92 -10.12 -4.27
C GLY A 84 4.86 -9.08 -4.64
N VAL A 85 3.65 -9.29 -4.15
CA VAL A 85 2.48 -8.48 -4.46
C VAL A 85 1.77 -8.01 -3.19
N GLU A 86 1.32 -6.75 -3.20
CA GLU A 86 0.33 -6.25 -2.23
C GLU A 86 -1.05 -6.20 -2.87
N ILE A 87 -2.02 -6.93 -2.32
CA ILE A 87 -3.43 -6.86 -2.71
C ILE A 87 -4.04 -5.58 -2.11
N HIS A 88 -4.61 -4.73 -2.96
CA HIS A 88 -5.16 -3.44 -2.56
C HIS A 88 -6.62 -3.54 -2.03
N GLY A 89 -6.80 -3.86 -0.75
CA GLY A 89 -8.10 -3.94 -0.06
C GLY A 89 -8.48 -2.71 0.77
N VAL A 90 -8.14 -1.49 0.32
CA VAL A 90 -8.34 -0.24 1.07
C VAL A 90 -9.08 0.84 0.30
N HIS A 91 -9.45 1.91 1.02
CA HIS A 91 -9.83 3.22 0.49
C HIS A 91 -11.03 3.19 -0.47
N GLY A 92 -12.00 2.33 -0.20
CA GLY A 92 -13.25 2.27 -0.97
C GLY A 92 -13.10 1.81 -2.42
N TYR A 93 -11.98 1.17 -2.79
CA TYR A 93 -11.86 0.45 -4.06
C TYR A 93 -12.52 -0.93 -3.95
N LEU A 94 -12.60 -1.68 -5.06
CA LEU A 94 -13.51 -2.83 -5.15
C LEU A 94 -13.44 -3.80 -3.97
N ILE A 95 -12.25 -4.28 -3.59
CA ILE A 95 -12.15 -5.24 -2.47
C ILE A 95 -12.73 -4.62 -1.19
N ASP A 96 -12.45 -3.33 -0.91
CA ASP A 96 -13.02 -2.62 0.23
C ASP A 96 -14.54 -2.42 0.07
N GLN A 97 -15.05 -2.18 -1.15
CA GLN A 97 -16.49 -2.08 -1.40
C GLN A 97 -17.24 -3.39 -1.09
N PHE A 98 -16.62 -4.55 -1.31
CA PHE A 98 -17.19 -5.84 -0.88
C PHE A 98 -17.10 -6.03 0.64
N LEU A 99 -16.03 -5.54 1.28
CA LEU A 99 -15.83 -5.72 2.72
C LEU A 99 -16.81 -4.88 3.55
N LYS A 100 -17.17 -3.69 3.07
CA LYS A 100 -17.86 -2.63 3.83
C LYS A 100 -19.39 -2.73 3.71
N ASP A 101 -20.07 -2.90 4.84
CA ASP A 101 -21.52 -3.12 4.87
C ASP A 101 -22.40 -1.92 4.46
N GLN A 102 -21.85 -0.69 4.47
CA GLN A 102 -22.56 0.48 3.95
C GLN A 102 -22.47 0.62 2.43
N VAL A 103 -21.69 -0.25 1.77
CA VAL A 103 -21.56 -0.31 0.31
C VAL A 103 -22.09 -1.63 -0.23
N ASN A 104 -21.76 -2.75 0.43
CA ASN A 104 -22.17 -4.08 -0.02
C ASN A 104 -23.62 -4.38 0.37
N ASP A 105 -24.54 -4.08 -0.53
CA ASP A 105 -25.97 -4.36 -0.42
C ASP A 105 -26.39 -5.72 -1.04
N ARG A 106 -25.43 -6.60 -1.33
CA ARG A 106 -25.69 -7.88 -1.99
C ARG A 106 -26.42 -8.86 -1.08
N THR A 107 -27.29 -9.66 -1.68
CA THR A 107 -28.04 -10.74 -1.02
C THR A 107 -27.57 -12.14 -1.42
N ASP A 108 -26.51 -12.23 -2.23
CA ASP A 108 -25.91 -13.50 -2.64
C ASP A 108 -24.79 -13.94 -1.69
N LYS A 109 -24.02 -14.96 -2.07
CA LYS A 109 -22.92 -15.50 -1.24
C LYS A 109 -21.78 -14.50 -0.98
N TYR A 110 -21.81 -13.30 -1.56
CA TYR A 110 -20.80 -12.26 -1.40
C TYR A 110 -21.27 -11.05 -0.57
N GLY A 111 -22.47 -11.08 0.03
CA GLY A 111 -22.95 -10.01 0.93
C GLY A 111 -23.80 -10.52 2.09
N GLY A 112 -24.25 -9.57 2.92
CA GLY A 112 -25.05 -9.82 4.11
C GLY A 112 -24.21 -10.15 5.35
N SER A 113 -23.75 -11.39 5.50
CA SER A 113 -22.93 -11.78 6.67
C SER A 113 -21.49 -11.31 6.52
N LEU A 114 -20.80 -11.13 7.65
CA LEU A 114 -19.38 -10.76 7.67
C LEU A 114 -18.51 -11.73 6.86
N GLU A 115 -18.77 -13.03 6.96
CA GLU A 115 -18.07 -14.06 6.19
C GLU A 115 -18.29 -13.90 4.68
N ASN A 116 -19.50 -13.55 4.27
CA ASN A 116 -19.85 -13.35 2.86
C ASN A 116 -19.22 -12.07 2.30
N CYS A 117 -19.28 -10.95 3.02
CA CYS A 117 -18.63 -9.70 2.63
C CYS A 117 -17.11 -9.88 2.45
N CYS A 118 -16.49 -10.67 3.33
CA CYS A 118 -15.06 -10.99 3.23
C CYS A 118 -14.72 -12.00 2.13
N ARG A 119 -15.69 -12.77 1.61
CA ARG A 119 -15.45 -13.90 0.72
C ARG A 119 -14.68 -13.51 -0.54
N PHE A 120 -15.06 -12.41 -1.18
CA PHE A 120 -14.40 -11.96 -2.39
C PHE A 120 -12.92 -11.62 -2.14
N ALA A 121 -12.62 -10.88 -1.06
CA ALA A 121 -11.25 -10.56 -0.68
C ALA A 121 -10.41 -11.83 -0.42
N LEU A 122 -10.99 -12.80 0.28
CA LEU A 122 -10.33 -14.07 0.62
C LEU A 122 -10.11 -14.97 -0.60
N GLU A 123 -11.05 -15.01 -1.55
CA GLU A 123 -10.89 -15.70 -2.84
C GLU A 123 -9.75 -15.08 -3.66
N VAL A 124 -9.60 -13.75 -3.65
CA VAL A 124 -8.46 -13.06 -4.28
C VAL A 124 -7.15 -13.42 -3.58
N VAL A 125 -7.10 -13.40 -2.25
CA VAL A 125 -5.91 -13.79 -1.48
C VAL A 125 -5.49 -15.21 -1.80
N GLN A 126 -6.44 -16.17 -1.77
CA GLN A 126 -6.17 -17.57 -2.11
C GLN A 126 -5.60 -17.67 -3.53
N ALA A 127 -6.26 -17.06 -4.51
CA ALA A 127 -5.87 -17.18 -5.90
C ALA A 127 -4.48 -16.59 -6.19
N VAL A 128 -4.10 -15.50 -5.52
CA VAL A 128 -2.75 -14.92 -5.65
C VAL A 128 -1.73 -15.77 -4.89
N ALA A 129 -2.04 -16.24 -3.69
CA ALA A 129 -1.16 -17.11 -2.91
C ALA A 129 -0.87 -18.44 -3.62
N ASP A 130 -1.88 -19.04 -4.27
CA ASP A 130 -1.72 -20.26 -5.08
C ASP A 130 -0.81 -20.04 -6.29
N GLU A 131 -0.80 -18.83 -6.84
CA GLU A 131 -0.02 -18.49 -8.04
C GLU A 131 1.45 -18.20 -7.71
N ILE A 132 1.73 -17.39 -6.67
CA ILE A 132 3.08 -16.87 -6.42
C ILE A 132 3.72 -17.35 -5.11
N GLY A 133 2.97 -18.07 -4.29
CA GLY A 133 3.31 -18.45 -2.92
C GLY A 133 2.85 -17.39 -1.91
N GLY A 134 2.19 -17.83 -0.82
CA GLY A 134 1.69 -16.94 0.24
C GLY A 134 2.78 -16.09 0.89
N ASP A 135 4.00 -16.62 0.99
CA ASP A 135 5.20 -15.94 1.49
C ASP A 135 5.64 -14.74 0.62
N LYS A 136 5.00 -14.51 -0.53
CA LYS A 136 5.20 -13.34 -1.40
C LYS A 136 3.95 -12.48 -1.54
N VAL A 137 2.93 -12.71 -0.71
CA VAL A 137 1.67 -11.98 -0.73
C VAL A 137 1.54 -11.11 0.50
N GLY A 138 1.24 -9.84 0.30
CA GLY A 138 0.70 -8.95 1.31
C GLY A 138 -0.72 -8.53 0.96
N ILE A 139 -1.49 -8.10 1.95
CA ILE A 139 -2.78 -7.42 1.73
C ILE A 139 -2.82 -6.12 2.53
N ARG A 140 -3.35 -5.08 1.91
CA ARG A 140 -3.61 -3.80 2.56
C ARG A 140 -5.08 -3.67 2.94
N LEU A 141 -5.38 -3.23 4.17
CA LEU A 141 -6.73 -3.06 4.70
C LEU A 141 -6.92 -1.68 5.40
N SER A 142 -8.12 -1.09 5.27
CA SER A 142 -8.49 0.19 5.90
C SER A 142 -9.89 0.12 6.52
N PRO A 143 -10.09 -0.76 7.51
CA PRO A 143 -11.42 -1.08 8.05
C PRO A 143 -12.11 0.16 8.63
N PHE A 144 -11.36 1.03 9.30
CA PHE A 144 -11.87 2.24 9.94
C PHE A 144 -12.01 3.46 9.00
N ALA A 145 -11.53 3.37 7.76
CA ALA A 145 -11.62 4.48 6.82
C ALA A 145 -13.02 4.54 6.20
N SER A 146 -13.53 5.76 6.01
CA SER A 146 -14.79 6.06 5.33
C SER A 146 -14.58 6.80 4.00
N TYR A 147 -13.39 6.65 3.41
CA TYR A 147 -13.06 7.26 2.14
C TYR A 147 -13.93 6.70 1.00
N SER A 148 -14.25 7.54 0.01
CA SER A 148 -15.13 7.19 -1.11
C SER A 148 -16.48 6.61 -0.67
N GLU A 149 -17.04 7.15 0.41
CA GLU A 149 -18.34 6.73 0.97
C GLU A 149 -18.37 5.25 1.43
N ALA A 150 -17.20 4.63 1.65
CA ALA A 150 -17.06 3.22 2.01
C ALA A 150 -16.79 3.02 3.51
N ALA A 151 -17.81 3.27 4.34
CA ALA A 151 -17.76 3.02 5.79
C ALA A 151 -18.31 1.63 6.17
N ASP A 152 -17.97 1.17 7.37
CA ASP A 152 -18.47 -0.08 7.96
C ASP A 152 -19.18 0.22 9.28
N SER A 153 -20.26 -0.49 9.59
CA SER A 153 -20.96 -0.34 10.87
C SER A 153 -20.18 -0.93 12.05
N ASN A 154 -19.30 -1.91 11.82
CA ASN A 154 -18.48 -2.54 12.86
C ASN A 154 -17.05 -2.87 12.37
N PRO A 155 -16.22 -1.83 12.15
CA PRO A 155 -14.90 -1.98 11.53
C PRO A 155 -13.94 -2.84 12.37
N GLU A 156 -14.13 -2.91 13.69
CA GLU A 156 -13.32 -3.77 14.57
C GLU A 156 -13.59 -5.25 14.33
N ALA A 157 -14.87 -5.64 14.23
CA ALA A 157 -15.24 -7.02 13.94
C ALA A 157 -14.74 -7.45 12.55
N LEU A 158 -14.90 -6.58 11.55
CA LEU A 158 -14.37 -6.79 10.20
C LEU A 158 -12.85 -7.00 10.21
N ALA A 159 -12.11 -6.09 10.83
CA ALA A 159 -10.66 -6.14 10.88
C ALA A 159 -10.14 -7.39 11.61
N LEU A 160 -10.76 -7.74 12.74
CA LEU A 160 -10.38 -8.90 13.54
C LEU A 160 -10.68 -10.21 12.82
N PHE A 161 -11.82 -10.29 12.13
CA PHE A 161 -12.18 -11.45 11.32
C PHE A 161 -11.17 -11.65 10.20
N MET A 162 -10.88 -10.61 9.41
CA MET A 162 -9.89 -10.68 8.33
C MET A 162 -8.53 -11.11 8.85
N ALA A 163 -8.01 -10.47 9.91
CA ALA A 163 -6.72 -10.84 10.51
C ALA A 163 -6.63 -12.32 10.91
N LYS A 164 -7.69 -12.87 11.50
CA LYS A 164 -7.73 -14.29 11.89
C LYS A 164 -7.74 -15.22 10.68
N VAL A 165 -8.56 -14.93 9.67
CA VAL A 165 -8.74 -15.80 8.51
C VAL A 165 -7.53 -15.73 7.58
N LEU A 166 -6.90 -14.57 7.44
CA LEU A 166 -5.69 -14.37 6.62
C LEU A 166 -4.52 -15.26 7.08
N ASN A 167 -4.44 -15.63 8.36
CA ASN A 167 -3.43 -16.57 8.86
C ASN A 167 -3.46 -17.93 8.16
N LYS A 168 -4.62 -18.37 7.65
CA LYS A 168 -4.78 -19.68 6.98
C LYS A 168 -4.07 -19.76 5.64
N PHE A 169 -3.81 -18.61 5.00
CA PHE A 169 -3.18 -18.54 3.68
C PHE A 169 -1.66 -18.37 3.77
N GLY A 170 -1.10 -18.24 4.98
CA GLY A 170 0.33 -18.05 5.18
C GLY A 170 0.89 -16.80 4.48
N ILE A 171 0.07 -15.75 4.34
CA ILE A 171 0.52 -14.53 3.66
C ILE A 171 1.63 -13.82 4.45
N LEU A 172 2.59 -13.22 3.73
CA LEU A 172 3.78 -12.58 4.29
C LEU A 172 3.43 -11.46 5.27
N TYR A 173 2.51 -10.56 4.88
CA TYR A 173 2.17 -9.42 5.71
C TYR A 173 0.73 -8.92 5.58
N CYS A 174 0.26 -8.28 6.66
CA CYS A 174 -0.96 -7.49 6.68
C CYS A 174 -0.61 -6.02 6.91
N HIS A 175 -0.96 -5.16 5.94
CA HIS A 175 -0.67 -3.72 5.98
C HIS A 175 -1.94 -2.94 6.29
N MET A 176 -2.02 -2.31 7.46
CA MET A 176 -3.22 -1.61 7.90
C MET A 176 -3.04 -0.09 7.96
N VAL A 177 -4.08 0.59 7.49
CA VAL A 177 -4.24 2.03 7.65
C VAL A 177 -4.80 2.32 9.04
N GLU A 178 -4.16 3.24 9.76
CA GLU A 178 -4.54 3.61 11.13
C GLU A 178 -5.96 4.19 11.22
N PRO A 179 -6.70 3.92 12.31
CA PRO A 179 -8.05 4.46 12.53
C PRO A 179 -8.10 5.98 12.53
N ARG A 180 -7.02 6.65 12.97
CA ARG A 180 -6.90 8.12 12.93
C ARG A 180 -6.96 8.69 11.51
N MET A 181 -6.83 7.85 10.49
CA MET A 181 -6.96 8.20 9.07
C MET A 181 -8.36 7.91 8.52
N VAL A 182 -9.41 8.09 9.34
CA VAL A 182 -10.81 7.86 8.93
C VAL A 182 -11.19 8.63 7.66
N LYS A 183 -10.74 9.89 7.53
CA LYS A 183 -10.86 10.69 6.30
C LYS A 183 -9.48 10.91 5.67
N LEU A 184 -9.47 11.04 4.34
CA LEU A 184 -8.24 11.15 3.58
C LEU A 184 -7.41 12.38 4.00
N GLY A 185 -6.16 12.14 4.37
CA GLY A 185 -5.15 13.19 4.55
C GLY A 185 -5.18 13.93 5.89
N GLU A 186 -6.15 13.66 6.75
CA GLU A 186 -6.32 14.28 8.06
C GLU A 186 -6.12 13.26 9.18
N LYS A 187 -5.64 13.73 10.34
CA LYS A 187 -5.55 12.93 11.56
C LYS A 187 -6.74 13.30 12.43
N PHE A 188 -7.44 12.30 12.94
CA PHE A 188 -8.52 12.46 13.90
C PHE A 188 -8.18 11.74 15.19
N GLU A 189 -8.58 12.33 16.31
CA GLU A 189 -8.63 11.60 17.57
C GLU A 189 -9.67 10.49 17.48
N THR A 190 -9.32 9.31 18.00
CA THR A 190 -10.15 8.12 17.88
C THR A 190 -9.85 7.16 19.03
N PRO A 191 -10.89 6.49 19.59
CA PRO A 191 -10.68 5.46 20.60
C PRO A 191 -10.22 4.12 19.99
N HIS A 192 -10.31 3.97 18.67
CA HIS A 192 -10.00 2.72 17.98
C HIS A 192 -8.49 2.48 17.88
N SER A 193 -8.10 1.20 17.85
CA SER A 193 -6.71 0.77 17.83
C SER A 193 -6.51 -0.41 16.88
N LEU A 194 -5.35 -0.49 16.22
CA LEU A 194 -4.96 -1.68 15.46
C LEU A 194 -4.41 -2.80 16.35
N ARG A 195 -4.19 -2.54 17.66
CA ARG A 195 -3.55 -3.52 18.56
C ARG A 195 -4.24 -4.90 18.57
N PRO A 196 -5.57 -5.01 18.72
CA PRO A 196 -6.23 -6.32 18.73
C PRO A 196 -6.06 -7.07 17.41
N ILE A 197 -5.97 -6.35 16.30
CA ILE A 197 -5.75 -6.92 14.97
C ILE A 197 -4.30 -7.43 14.87
N ARG A 198 -3.32 -6.61 15.29
CA ARG A 198 -1.91 -7.02 15.35
C ARG A 198 -1.73 -8.32 16.12
N ASP A 199 -2.36 -8.44 17.29
CA ASP A 199 -2.25 -9.62 18.16
C ASP A 199 -2.90 -10.88 17.51
N ALA A 200 -3.93 -10.68 16.68
CA ALA A 200 -4.62 -11.75 15.97
C ALA A 200 -3.87 -12.25 14.72
N PHE A 201 -3.23 -11.37 13.96
CA PHE A 201 -2.45 -11.74 12.77
C PHE A 201 -1.06 -12.26 13.16
N LYS A 202 -0.63 -13.37 12.56
CA LYS A 202 0.60 -14.09 12.93
C LYS A 202 1.80 -13.80 12.03
N GLY A 203 1.56 -13.25 10.83
CA GLY A 203 2.62 -12.78 9.95
C GLY A 203 3.14 -11.38 10.33
N THR A 204 3.87 -10.76 9.40
CA THR A 204 4.40 -9.41 9.57
C THR A 204 3.26 -8.38 9.50
N PHE A 205 3.21 -7.46 10.44
CA PHE A 205 2.20 -6.40 10.47
C PHE A 205 2.85 -5.06 10.12
N ILE A 206 2.23 -4.33 9.19
CA ILE A 206 2.69 -3.01 8.73
C ILE A 206 1.62 -1.98 9.06
N ALA A 207 1.96 -0.96 9.85
CA ALA A 207 1.06 0.14 10.16
C ALA A 207 1.38 1.36 9.30
N ALA A 208 0.34 2.07 8.83
CA ALA A 208 0.50 3.27 8.02
C ALA A 208 -0.55 4.32 8.37
N GLY A 209 -0.17 5.59 8.35
CA GLY A 209 -1.12 6.68 8.58
C GLY A 209 -0.63 7.67 9.61
N GLY A 210 -0.08 8.78 9.14
CA GLY A 210 0.25 9.92 10.01
C GLY A 210 1.46 9.73 10.92
N TYR A 211 2.29 8.71 10.71
CA TYR A 211 3.51 8.54 11.50
C TYR A 211 4.56 9.63 11.21
N ASN A 212 5.23 10.09 12.27
CA ASN A 212 6.55 10.74 12.24
C ASN A 212 7.62 9.72 12.70
N LYS A 213 8.87 10.15 12.95
CA LYS A 213 9.94 9.27 13.43
C LYS A 213 9.62 8.75 14.83
N GLU A 214 9.20 9.64 15.73
CA GLU A 214 9.00 9.35 17.15
C GLU A 214 7.88 8.33 17.37
N ASP A 215 6.70 8.58 16.78
CA ASP A 215 5.56 7.67 16.86
C ASP A 215 5.86 6.34 16.17
N GLY A 216 6.64 6.35 15.08
CA GLY A 216 7.03 5.14 14.37
C GLY A 216 7.95 4.25 15.20
N ASN A 217 9.00 4.84 15.79
CA ASN A 217 9.90 4.16 16.72
C ASN A 217 9.14 3.60 17.93
N LYS A 218 8.20 4.37 18.49
CA LYS A 218 7.34 3.91 19.59
C LYS A 218 6.46 2.73 19.17
N ALA A 219 5.85 2.76 17.99
CA ALA A 219 4.99 1.68 17.51
C ALA A 219 5.77 0.37 17.33
N VAL A 220 6.99 0.43 16.77
CA VAL A 220 7.85 -0.75 16.61
C VAL A 220 8.36 -1.26 17.97
N SER A 221 8.91 -0.38 18.81
CA SER A 221 9.51 -0.79 20.11
C SER A 221 8.50 -1.38 21.09
N THR A 222 7.22 -1.03 20.98
CA THR A 222 6.14 -1.57 21.82
C THR A 222 5.47 -2.83 21.22
N GLY A 223 5.93 -3.29 20.05
CA GLY A 223 5.33 -4.41 19.32
C GLY A 223 3.92 -4.11 18.80
N TYR A 224 3.54 -2.84 18.68
CA TYR A 224 2.27 -2.44 18.06
C TYR A 224 2.24 -2.77 16.56
N THR A 225 3.41 -2.72 15.91
CA THR A 225 3.61 -3.12 14.51
C THR A 225 5.04 -3.61 14.33
N ASP A 226 5.29 -4.44 13.31
CA ASP A 226 6.66 -4.88 12.99
C ASP A 226 7.35 -3.86 12.07
N LEU A 227 6.57 -3.24 11.16
CA LEU A 227 7.03 -2.21 10.23
C LEU A 227 6.08 -1.00 10.22
N VAL A 228 6.61 0.17 9.84
CA VAL A 228 5.84 1.40 9.63
C VAL A 228 6.02 1.89 8.21
N ALA A 229 4.92 2.13 7.48
CA ALA A 229 4.97 2.66 6.13
C ALA A 229 4.72 4.17 6.09
N TYR A 230 5.60 4.88 5.36
CA TYR A 230 5.56 6.33 5.20
C TYR A 230 5.22 6.71 3.75
N GLY A 231 4.14 7.47 3.55
CA GLY A 231 3.75 7.99 2.23
C GLY A 231 4.26 9.41 1.97
N ARG A 232 3.58 10.41 2.55
CA ARG A 232 3.85 11.84 2.33
C ARG A 232 5.31 12.25 2.61
N LEU A 233 5.87 11.79 3.72
CA LEU A 233 7.27 12.11 4.07
C LEU A 233 8.25 11.50 3.07
N PHE A 234 7.97 10.29 2.58
CA PHE A 234 8.82 9.58 1.62
C PHE A 234 8.73 10.19 0.21
N LEU A 235 7.60 10.83 -0.12
CA LEU A 235 7.48 11.62 -1.34
C LEU A 235 8.42 12.83 -1.31
N SER A 236 8.44 13.62 -0.23
CA SER A 236 9.30 14.80 -0.17
C SER A 236 10.75 14.54 0.24
N ASN A 237 11.05 13.37 0.83
CA ASN A 237 12.37 13.02 1.32
C ASN A 237 12.83 11.73 0.65
N PRO A 238 13.58 11.80 -0.46
CA PRO A 238 14.01 10.60 -1.18
C PRO A 238 14.92 9.69 -0.34
N ASP A 239 15.58 10.27 0.66
CA ASP A 239 16.48 9.64 1.62
C ASP A 239 15.90 9.64 3.04
N LEU A 240 14.57 9.54 3.17
CA LEU A 240 13.88 9.54 4.47
C LEU A 240 14.51 8.59 5.50
N PRO A 241 14.90 7.34 5.18
CA PRO A 241 15.52 6.46 6.17
C PRO A 241 16.82 7.04 6.74
N ARG A 242 17.67 7.63 5.89
CA ARG A 242 18.90 8.29 6.34
C ARG A 242 18.57 9.51 7.19
N ARG A 243 17.62 10.35 6.77
CA ARG A 243 17.20 11.52 7.56
C ARG A 243 16.70 11.12 8.95
N PHE A 244 15.91 10.05 9.04
CA PHE A 244 15.51 9.50 10.32
C PHE A 244 16.69 8.94 11.11
N GLU A 245 17.63 8.21 10.48
CA GLU A 245 18.80 7.66 11.18
C GLU A 245 19.61 8.73 11.91
N ILE A 246 19.83 9.89 11.28
CA ILE A 246 20.69 10.96 11.82
C ILE A 246 19.93 12.18 12.35
N ASP A 247 18.61 12.08 12.53
CA ASP A 247 17.77 13.19 12.99
C ASP A 247 17.88 14.48 12.14
N ALA A 248 18.08 14.31 10.83
CA ALA A 248 18.22 15.44 9.92
C ALA A 248 16.86 16.11 9.62
N PRO A 249 16.86 17.42 9.28
CA PRO A 249 15.65 18.13 8.87
C PRO A 249 14.94 17.45 7.69
N LEU A 250 13.60 17.45 7.72
CA LEU A 250 12.77 16.89 6.66
C LEU A 250 12.33 17.99 5.68
N ASN A 251 12.42 17.68 4.39
CA ASN A 251 11.78 18.47 3.33
C ASN A 251 10.26 18.49 3.54
N LYS A 252 9.67 19.69 3.44
CA LYS A 252 8.21 19.86 3.42
C LYS A 252 7.66 19.32 2.11
N TYR A 253 6.56 18.58 2.18
CA TYR A 253 5.83 18.15 0.98
C TYR A 253 4.89 19.26 0.48
N ASN A 254 4.70 19.34 -0.83
CA ASN A 254 3.69 20.20 -1.46
C ASN A 254 2.51 19.35 -1.99
N ARG A 255 1.34 19.48 -1.36
CA ARG A 255 0.13 18.71 -1.74
C ARG A 255 -0.40 19.05 -3.14
N GLU A 256 -0.21 20.29 -3.60
CA GLU A 256 -0.71 20.73 -4.91
C GLU A 256 -0.04 19.97 -6.07
N THR A 257 1.15 19.41 -5.82
CA THR A 257 1.95 18.69 -6.82
C THR A 257 1.76 17.16 -6.79
N PHE A 258 0.95 16.60 -5.88
CA PHE A 258 0.89 15.14 -5.70
C PHE A 258 0.36 14.39 -6.93
N TYR A 259 -0.55 15.01 -7.69
CA TYR A 259 -1.28 14.36 -8.78
C TYR A 259 -1.20 15.13 -10.10
N ILE A 260 -0.26 16.08 -10.21
CA ILE A 260 0.00 16.74 -11.50
C ILE A 260 0.72 15.77 -12.44
N SER A 261 0.61 16.02 -13.75
CA SER A 261 1.28 15.21 -14.77
C SER A 261 2.74 15.61 -15.02
N ASP A 262 3.21 16.69 -14.38
CA ASP A 262 4.61 17.10 -14.47
C ASP A 262 5.51 16.02 -13.83
N PRO A 263 6.53 15.54 -14.55
CA PRO A 263 7.31 14.42 -14.09
C PRO A 263 8.53 14.82 -13.24
N VAL A 264 8.76 16.11 -13.04
CA VAL A 264 9.87 16.65 -12.25
C VAL A 264 9.31 17.33 -11.01
N ILE A 265 8.44 18.32 -11.21
CA ILE A 265 7.94 19.23 -10.17
C ILE A 265 7.16 18.47 -9.11
N GLY A 266 7.65 18.51 -7.86
CA GLY A 266 7.04 17.82 -6.73
C GLY A 266 7.12 16.29 -6.80
N TYR A 267 8.04 15.74 -7.61
CA TYR A 267 8.19 14.29 -7.80
C TYR A 267 9.64 13.82 -7.71
N THR A 268 10.51 14.29 -8.62
CA THR A 268 11.93 13.92 -8.66
C THR A 268 12.88 15.07 -8.32
N ASP A 269 12.35 16.27 -8.10
CA ASP A 269 13.07 17.50 -7.75
C ASP A 269 13.29 17.70 -6.24
N TYR A 270 12.67 16.90 -5.38
CA TYR A 270 12.97 16.93 -3.95
C TYR A 270 14.46 16.58 -3.68
N PRO A 271 15.18 17.42 -2.92
CA PRO A 271 16.61 17.25 -2.70
C PRO A 271 16.93 16.13 -1.71
N PHE A 272 18.06 15.47 -1.91
CA PHE A 272 18.73 14.64 -0.90
C PHE A 272 19.37 15.54 0.18
N LEU A 273 19.80 14.94 1.29
CA LEU A 273 20.70 15.59 2.22
C LEU A 273 21.96 16.04 1.48
N THR A 274 22.42 17.25 1.78
CA THR A 274 23.72 17.73 1.32
C THR A 274 24.81 16.90 2.00
N SER A 275 25.93 16.68 1.30
CA SER A 275 27.07 15.88 1.76
C SER A 275 27.71 16.35 3.07
N ASP A 276 27.32 17.52 3.56
CA ASP A 276 27.85 18.18 4.76
C ASP A 276 27.09 17.78 6.04
N VAL A 277 26.20 16.78 5.99
CA VAL A 277 25.39 16.26 7.12
C VAL A 277 25.60 14.77 7.33
#